data_AF-A0A959PB42-F1
#
_entry.id   AF-A0A959PB42-F1
#
_cell.length_a   1.000
_cell.length_b   1.000
_cell.length_c   1.000
_cell.angle_alpha   90.00
_cell.angle_beta   90.00
_cell.angle_gamma   90.00
#
_symmetry.space_group_name_H-M   'P 1'
#
loop_
_entity.id
_entity.type
_entity.pdbx_description
1 polymer ?
#
loop_
_entity_poly.entity_id
_entity_poly.type
_entity_poly.pdbx_seq_one_letter_code
_entity_poly.pdbx_strand_id
1 'polypeptide(L)'
;MNRALFLLVLLTSLLLTNDSYSQGRLGVFIGGGTMWYAGDLQENAWPHAKTIRWTANAGLHWQITRRWGLQLNYTVGELIASDQFALSPGKRKRDFRFQTFIHEIGLRGTFDILPNDRWRVLPYITAGVAALNFEPKRDGVPLRQFATEGKSYSNW
;
A
#
# COMPACT_ATOMS: atom_id res chain seq x y z
N MET A 1 7.94 1.02 -54.30
CA MET A 1 7.48 1.75 -53.09
C MET A 1 8.66 1.85 -52.13
N ASN A 2 9.08 3.06 -51.75
CA ASN A 2 10.26 3.25 -50.90
C ASN A 2 10.05 2.57 -49.55
N ARG A 3 11.05 1.80 -49.06
CA ARG A 3 10.97 1.08 -47.76
C ARG A 3 10.60 2.02 -46.60
N ALA A 4 11.09 3.26 -46.65
CA ALA A 4 10.73 4.30 -45.69
C ALA A 4 9.24 4.68 -45.71
N LEU A 5 8.64 4.74 -46.91
CA LEU A 5 7.21 5.04 -47.06
C LEU A 5 6.35 3.89 -46.51
N PHE A 6 6.78 2.64 -46.73
CA PHE A 6 6.10 1.46 -46.19
C PHE A 6 6.16 1.42 -44.66
N LEU A 7 7.34 1.70 -44.08
CA LEU A 7 7.51 1.77 -42.62
C LEU A 7 6.70 2.92 -42.00
N LEU A 8 6.64 4.07 -42.66
CA LEU A 8 5.83 5.21 -42.22
C LEU A 8 4.33 4.86 -42.21
N VAL A 9 3.83 4.22 -43.27
CA VAL A 9 2.43 3.78 -43.37
C VAL A 9 2.10 2.69 -42.34
N LEU A 10 3.02 1.77 -42.08
CA LEU A 10 2.86 0.75 -41.04
C LEU A 10 2.78 1.40 -39.65
N LEU A 11 3.67 2.35 -39.37
CA LEU A 11 3.73 3.07 -38.09
C LEU A 11 2.49 3.94 -37.86
N THR A 12 1.97 4.61 -38.91
CA THR A 12 0.74 5.39 -38.80
C THR A 12 -0.50 4.51 -38.66
N SER A 13 -0.54 3.33 -39.31
CA SER A 13 -1.65 2.39 -39.15
C SER A 13 -1.75 1.80 -37.73
N LEU A 14 -0.61 1.60 -37.04
CA LEU A 14 -0.55 1.17 -35.64
C LEU A 14 -1.02 2.26 -34.65
N LEU A 15 -0.97 3.54 -35.05
CA LEU A 15 -1.40 4.67 -34.23
C LEU A 15 -2.88 5.03 -34.42
N LEU A 16 -3.55 4.47 -35.43
CA LEU A 16 -4.94 4.80 -35.80
C LEU A 16 -6.00 3.86 -35.22
N THR A 17 -5.62 2.80 -34.51
CA THR A 17 -6.57 1.94 -33.78
C THR A 17 -6.90 2.51 -32.41
N ASN A 18 -7.60 3.64 -32.38
CA ASN A 18 -8.26 4.13 -31.17
C ASN A 18 -9.70 3.62 -31.16
N ASP A 19 -9.90 2.41 -30.65
CA ASP A 19 -11.24 1.99 -30.27
C ASP A 19 -11.72 2.90 -29.12
N SER A 20 -12.76 3.67 -29.40
CA SER A 20 -13.42 4.52 -28.40
C SER A 20 -14.26 3.65 -27.47
N TYR A 21 -13.62 3.00 -26.50
CA TYR A 21 -14.28 2.29 -25.41
C TYR A 21 -14.68 3.26 -24.30
N SER A 22 -15.94 3.17 -23.85
CA SER A 22 -16.55 3.78 -22.65
C SER A 22 -15.57 4.56 -21.76
N GLN A 23 -15.66 5.89 -21.80
CA GLN A 23 -14.82 6.83 -21.04
C GLN A 23 -14.58 6.33 -19.62
N GLY A 24 -13.33 5.99 -19.32
CA GLY A 24 -12.95 5.54 -18.00
C GLY A 24 -13.30 6.60 -16.95
N ARG A 25 -13.89 6.19 -15.83
CA ARG A 25 -14.36 7.13 -14.80
C ARG A 25 -13.25 7.39 -13.80
N LEU A 26 -12.81 8.63 -13.70
CA LEU A 26 -11.91 9.06 -12.63
C LEU A 26 -12.72 9.47 -11.40
N GLY A 27 -12.33 8.96 -10.25
CA GLY A 27 -12.90 9.29 -8.95
C GLY A 27 -11.82 9.54 -7.91
N VAL A 28 -12.24 10.12 -6.80
CA VAL A 28 -11.42 10.32 -5.60
C VAL A 28 -12.03 9.54 -4.46
N PHE A 29 -11.21 9.10 -3.51
CA PHE A 29 -11.70 8.48 -2.28
C PHE A 29 -10.92 8.97 -1.07
N ILE A 30 -11.58 8.87 0.08
CA ILE A 30 -10.99 9.04 1.41
C ILE A 30 -11.47 7.89 2.30
N GLY A 31 -10.67 7.49 3.26
CA GLY A 31 -10.98 6.40 4.16
C GLY A 31 -10.18 6.49 5.46
N GLY A 32 -10.62 5.74 6.45
CA GLY A 32 -9.95 5.60 7.73
C GLY A 32 -10.21 4.23 8.33
N GLY A 33 -9.34 3.81 9.24
CA GLY A 33 -9.44 2.50 9.86
C GLY A 33 -8.36 2.29 10.92
N THR A 34 -8.00 1.03 11.11
CA THR A 34 -6.98 0.61 12.07
C THR A 34 -5.78 -0.04 11.39
N MET A 35 -4.63 0.06 12.03
CA MET A 35 -3.35 -0.49 11.62
C MET A 35 -2.68 -1.18 12.82
N TRP A 36 -1.97 -2.28 12.59
CA TRP A 36 -1.18 -2.97 13.60
C TRP A 36 0.03 -3.68 12.97
N TYR A 37 1.05 -3.96 13.78
CA TYR A 37 2.26 -4.63 13.33
C TYR A 37 2.10 -6.15 13.37
N ALA A 38 2.19 -6.79 12.21
CA ALA A 38 2.19 -8.24 12.08
C ALA A 38 3.59 -8.74 11.69
N GLY A 39 4.47 -8.87 12.68
CA GLY A 39 5.84 -9.36 12.51
C GLY A 39 6.36 -10.06 13.76
N ASP A 40 7.68 -10.03 14.00
CA ASP A 40 8.32 -10.83 15.05
C ASP A 40 7.85 -10.51 16.49
N LEU A 41 7.45 -9.26 16.74
CA LEU A 41 6.89 -8.78 18.00
C LEU A 41 5.43 -9.21 18.22
N GLN A 42 4.71 -9.68 17.18
CA GLN A 42 3.35 -10.21 17.31
C GLN A 42 3.41 -11.74 17.42
N GLU A 43 3.17 -12.28 18.62
CA GLU A 43 3.16 -13.74 18.84
C GLU A 43 1.80 -14.39 18.59
N ASN A 44 0.72 -13.63 18.73
CA ASN A 44 -0.64 -14.13 18.59
C ASN A 44 -1.17 -13.94 17.17
N ALA A 45 -2.16 -14.75 16.78
CA ALA A 45 -2.86 -14.57 15.51
C ALA A 45 -3.56 -13.19 15.41
N TRP A 46 -3.95 -12.62 16.55
CA TRP A 46 -4.60 -11.32 16.66
C TRP A 46 -3.71 -10.30 17.38
N PRO A 47 -3.73 -9.02 16.97
CA PRO A 47 -2.99 -7.98 17.67
C PRO A 47 -3.53 -7.75 19.07
N HIS A 48 -2.65 -7.35 19.99
CA HIS A 48 -3.10 -6.91 21.31
C HIS A 48 -3.86 -5.57 21.16
N ALA A 49 -4.98 -5.38 21.86
CA ALA A 49 -5.81 -4.18 21.70
C ALA A 49 -5.02 -2.87 21.89
N LYS A 50 -4.03 -2.87 22.79
CA LYS A 50 -3.14 -1.72 23.05
C LYS A 50 -2.16 -1.41 21.91
N THR A 51 -1.94 -2.30 20.95
CA THR A 51 -1.04 -2.09 19.80
C THR A 51 -1.76 -1.64 18.54
N ILE A 52 -3.09 -1.69 18.53
CA ILE A 52 -3.91 -1.19 17.43
C ILE A 52 -3.84 0.34 17.39
N ARG A 53 -3.65 0.89 16.20
CA ARG A 53 -3.53 2.32 15.95
C ARG A 53 -4.41 2.76 14.80
N TRP A 54 -4.56 4.06 14.64
CA TRP A 54 -5.37 4.65 13.58
C TRP A 54 -4.60 4.70 12.26
N THR A 55 -5.33 4.70 11.17
CA THR A 55 -4.81 5.02 9.84
C THR A 55 -5.86 5.78 9.04
N ALA A 56 -5.40 6.66 8.16
CA ALA A 56 -6.21 7.38 7.18
C ALA A 56 -5.60 7.19 5.78
N ASN A 57 -6.45 7.17 4.76
CA ASN A 57 -6.03 7.06 3.38
C ASN A 57 -6.86 7.96 2.47
N ALA A 58 -6.26 8.37 1.36
CA ALA A 58 -6.91 9.11 0.29
C ALA A 58 -6.27 8.75 -1.03
N GLY A 59 -6.98 8.96 -2.14
CA GLY A 59 -6.42 8.60 -3.43
C GLY A 59 -7.32 8.86 -4.62
N LEU A 60 -6.80 8.43 -5.77
CA LEU A 60 -7.47 8.45 -7.06
C LEU A 60 -7.85 7.03 -7.45
N HIS A 61 -9.01 6.88 -8.07
CA HIS A 61 -9.47 5.63 -8.67
C HIS A 61 -9.87 5.88 -10.11
N TRP A 62 -9.22 5.20 -11.05
CA TRP A 62 -9.56 5.24 -12.46
C TRP A 62 -10.18 3.92 -12.87
N GLN A 63 -11.47 3.95 -13.22
CA GLN A 63 -12.18 2.80 -13.75
C GLN A 63 -11.90 2.68 -15.25
N ILE A 64 -11.12 1.68 -15.64
CA ILE A 64 -10.72 1.44 -17.03
C ILE A 64 -11.83 0.71 -17.80
N THR A 65 -12.48 -0.27 -17.16
CA THR A 65 -13.62 -1.02 -17.73
C THR A 65 -14.71 -1.23 -16.67
N ARG A 66 -15.84 -1.86 -16.98
CA ARG A 66 -16.89 -2.17 -15.97
C ARG A 66 -16.44 -3.06 -14.81
N ARG A 67 -15.24 -3.67 -14.91
CA ARG A 67 -14.67 -4.57 -13.90
C ARG A 67 -13.25 -4.22 -13.49
N TRP A 68 -12.47 -3.58 -14.35
CA TRP A 68 -11.07 -3.28 -14.07
C TRP A 68 -10.88 -1.82 -13.71
N GLY A 69 -10.12 -1.59 -12.64
CA GLY A 69 -9.73 -0.27 -12.20
C GLY A 69 -8.25 -0.20 -11.79
N LEU A 70 -7.78 1.02 -11.62
CA LEU A 70 -6.45 1.35 -11.13
C LEU A 70 -6.59 2.38 -10.01
N GLN A 71 -5.93 2.15 -8.89
CA GLN A 71 -5.92 3.06 -7.74
C GLN A 71 -4.52 3.55 -7.43
N LEU A 72 -4.38 4.86 -7.27
CA LEU A 72 -3.25 5.49 -6.60
C LEU A 72 -3.71 5.86 -5.19
N ASN A 73 -3.09 5.27 -4.17
CA ASN A 73 -3.44 5.52 -2.78
C ASN A 73 -2.26 6.13 -2.01
N TYR A 74 -2.57 7.08 -1.14
CA TYR A 74 -1.68 7.55 -0.10
C TYR A 74 -2.29 7.17 1.24
N THR A 75 -1.49 6.57 2.12
CA THR A 75 -1.91 6.10 3.44
C THR A 75 -0.97 6.66 4.49
N VAL A 76 -1.55 7.11 5.60
CA VAL A 76 -0.83 7.66 6.73
C VAL A 76 -1.37 7.03 8.01
N GLY A 77 -0.49 6.74 8.97
CA GLY A 77 -0.94 6.13 10.22
C GLY A 77 0.19 5.94 11.22
N GLU A 78 -0.21 5.63 12.44
CA GLU A 78 0.73 5.27 13.49
C GLU A 78 0.85 3.74 13.55
N LEU A 79 2.06 3.24 13.78
CA LEU A 79 2.34 1.83 13.99
C LEU A 79 3.15 1.65 15.26
N ILE A 80 2.70 0.74 16.13
CA ILE A 80 3.45 0.37 17.33
C ILE A 80 3.55 -1.14 17.50
N ALA A 81 4.60 -1.57 18.18
CA ALA A 81 4.77 -2.94 18.62
C ALA A 81 5.62 -2.99 19.89
N SER A 82 5.37 -3.98 20.75
CA SER A 82 6.12 -4.12 22.01
C SER A 82 6.06 -5.55 22.55
N ASP A 83 7.23 -6.06 22.93
CA ASP A 83 7.44 -7.34 23.61
C ASP A 83 6.72 -7.41 24.97
N GLN A 84 6.32 -6.28 25.56
CA GLN A 84 5.56 -6.29 26.82
C GLN A 84 4.24 -7.09 26.70
N PHE A 85 3.72 -7.22 25.48
CA PHE A 85 2.51 -7.98 25.15
C PHE A 85 2.80 -9.40 24.64
N ALA A 86 4.07 -9.83 24.65
CA ALA A 86 4.45 -11.19 24.25
C ALA A 86 4.06 -12.20 25.34
N LEU A 87 3.66 -13.40 24.91
CA LEU A 87 3.41 -14.53 25.80
C LEU A 87 4.74 -15.09 26.32
N SER A 88 5.72 -15.20 25.41
CA SER A 88 7.07 -15.69 25.70
C SER A 88 7.75 -14.85 26.78
N PRO A 89 8.15 -15.45 27.92
CA PRO A 89 8.95 -14.76 28.94
C PRO A 89 10.28 -14.24 28.38
N GLY A 90 10.87 -14.94 27.41
CA GLY A 90 12.12 -14.54 26.77
C GLY A 90 11.99 -13.24 25.98
N LYS A 91 10.89 -13.08 25.24
CA LYS A 91 10.61 -11.82 24.53
C LYS A 91 10.28 -10.70 25.50
N ARG A 92 9.46 -10.95 26.53
CA ARG A 92 9.22 -9.95 27.59
C ARG A 92 10.52 -9.47 28.24
N LYS A 93 11.51 -10.34 28.43
CA LYS A 93 12.84 -9.99 28.96
C LYS A 93 13.68 -9.19 27.96
N ARG A 94 13.51 -9.41 26.66
CA ARG A 94 14.17 -8.64 25.58
C ARG A 94 13.68 -7.19 25.53
N ASP A 95 12.43 -6.96 25.91
CA ASP A 95 11.81 -5.62 26.00
C ASP A 95 12.02 -4.77 24.72
N PHE A 96 11.87 -5.37 23.54
CA PHE A 96 11.87 -4.60 22.31
C PHE A 96 10.53 -3.89 22.13
N ARG A 97 10.60 -2.62 21.74
CA ARG A 97 9.44 -1.80 21.46
C ARG A 97 9.78 -0.72 20.47
N PHE A 98 8.81 -0.37 19.65
CA PHE A 98 8.92 0.76 18.75
C PHE A 98 7.58 1.42 18.50
N GLN A 99 7.67 2.67 18.10
CA GLN A 99 6.59 3.48 17.57
C GLN A 99 7.10 4.19 16.32
N THR A 100 6.27 4.23 15.28
CA THR A 100 6.61 4.94 14.06
C THR A 100 5.37 5.54 13.43
N PHE A 101 5.59 6.60 12.67
CA PHE A 101 4.58 7.16 11.80
C PHE A 101 4.90 6.74 10.37
N ILE A 102 3.91 6.15 9.71
CA ILE A 102 4.04 5.55 8.39
C ILE A 102 3.43 6.48 7.35
N HIS A 103 4.16 6.66 6.26
CA HIS A 103 3.68 7.23 5.01
C HIS A 103 3.83 6.17 3.92
N GLU A 104 2.73 5.81 3.28
CA GLU A 104 2.72 4.83 2.20
C GLU A 104 2.13 5.46 0.94
N ILE A 105 2.80 5.29 -0.19
CA ILE A 105 2.23 5.55 -1.51
C ILE A 105 2.15 4.23 -2.28
N GLY A 106 0.96 3.91 -2.78
CA GLY A 106 0.66 2.63 -3.41
C GLY A 106 -0.01 2.79 -4.76
N LEU A 107 0.30 1.86 -5.67
CA LEU A 107 -0.36 1.68 -6.95
C LEU A 107 -0.97 0.28 -7.00
N ARG A 108 -2.29 0.19 -7.17
CA ARG A 108 -3.03 -1.07 -7.10
C ARG A 108 -3.97 -1.23 -8.28
N GLY A 109 -3.97 -2.40 -8.90
CA GLY A 109 -5.05 -2.83 -9.79
C GLY A 109 -6.24 -3.32 -8.96
N THR A 110 -7.45 -3.06 -9.45
CA THR A 110 -8.69 -3.59 -8.87
C THR A 110 -9.48 -4.37 -9.91
N PHE A 111 -10.12 -5.44 -9.44
CA PHE A 111 -11.07 -6.22 -10.21
C PHE A 111 -12.38 -6.35 -9.43
N ASP A 112 -13.44 -5.75 -9.97
CA ASP A 112 -14.80 -5.85 -9.47
C ASP A 112 -15.41 -7.19 -9.92
N ILE A 113 -15.79 -8.02 -8.96
CA ILE A 113 -16.39 -9.34 -9.21
C ILE A 113 -17.77 -9.18 -9.87
N LEU A 114 -18.51 -8.12 -9.50
CA LEU A 114 -19.78 -7.74 -10.09
C LEU A 114 -19.62 -6.49 -10.97
N PRO A 115 -20.40 -6.33 -12.05
CA PRO A 115 -20.36 -5.12 -12.88
C PRO A 115 -20.77 -3.87 -12.09
N ASN A 116 -19.96 -2.83 -12.18
CA ASN A 116 -20.11 -1.61 -11.37
C ASN A 116 -21.22 -0.64 -11.79
N ASP A 117 -21.99 -0.96 -12.83
CA ASP A 117 -23.08 -0.15 -13.37
C ASP A 117 -24.46 -0.52 -12.80
N ARG A 118 -24.58 -1.72 -12.22
CA ARG A 118 -25.85 -2.27 -11.73
C ARG A 118 -25.95 -2.34 -10.21
N TRP A 119 -24.82 -2.52 -9.53
CA TRP A 119 -24.79 -2.81 -8.10
C TRP A 119 -24.18 -1.64 -7.32
N ARG A 120 -24.78 -1.31 -6.17
CA ARG A 120 -24.28 -0.26 -5.27
C ARG A 120 -23.20 -0.76 -4.31
N VAL A 121 -23.19 -2.06 -4.03
CA VAL A 121 -22.19 -2.74 -3.21
C VAL A 121 -21.48 -3.74 -4.10
N LEU A 122 -20.16 -3.60 -4.19
CA LEU A 122 -19.34 -4.36 -5.12
C LEU A 122 -18.26 -5.11 -4.36
N PRO A 123 -18.29 -6.44 -4.35
CA PRO A 123 -17.14 -7.21 -3.91
C PRO A 123 -16.03 -7.08 -4.96
N TYR A 124 -14.81 -6.82 -4.50
CA TYR A 124 -13.65 -6.61 -5.35
C TYR A 124 -12.42 -7.29 -4.77
N ILE A 125 -11.46 -7.56 -5.65
CA ILE A 125 -10.11 -7.97 -5.28
C ILE A 125 -9.13 -6.90 -5.77
N THR A 126 -8.00 -6.79 -5.08
CA THR A 126 -6.97 -5.81 -5.38
C THR A 126 -5.59 -6.41 -5.20
N ALA A 127 -4.65 -5.98 -6.04
CA ALA A 127 -3.25 -6.34 -5.94
C ALA A 127 -2.39 -5.17 -6.43
N GLY A 128 -1.21 -4.99 -5.86
CA GLY A 128 -0.38 -3.84 -6.20
C GLY A 128 0.94 -3.81 -5.46
N VAL A 129 1.62 -2.69 -5.62
CA VAL A 129 2.90 -2.40 -4.99
C VAL A 129 2.82 -1.07 -4.26
N ALA A 130 3.60 -0.93 -3.20
CA ALA A 130 3.65 0.30 -2.43
C ALA A 130 5.08 0.60 -1.98
N ALA A 131 5.39 1.88 -1.86
CA ALA A 131 6.59 2.39 -1.24
C ALA A 131 6.24 2.93 0.16
N LEU A 132 6.97 2.46 1.16
CA LEU A 132 6.77 2.78 2.56
C LEU A 132 7.91 3.68 3.05
N ASN A 133 7.59 4.81 3.67
CA ASN A 133 8.52 5.64 4.40
C ASN A 133 8.14 5.63 5.89
N PHE A 134 9.10 5.26 6.73
CA PHE A 134 8.92 5.11 8.16
C PHE A 134 10.24 5.29 8.89
N GLU A 135 10.17 5.80 10.13
CA GLU A 135 11.32 5.93 11.02
C GLU A 135 10.93 5.38 12.40
N PRO A 136 11.25 4.12 12.72
CA PRO A 136 10.95 3.53 14.02
C PRO A 136 11.72 4.21 15.14
N LYS A 137 11.02 4.52 16.23
CA LYS A 137 11.57 5.19 17.42
C LYS A 137 11.26 4.36 18.66
N ARG A 138 12.20 4.34 19.60
CA ARG A 138 12.01 3.88 20.98
C ARG A 138 12.22 5.09 21.89
N ASP A 139 11.19 5.44 22.65
CA ASP A 139 11.26 6.54 23.62
C ASP A 139 11.74 7.88 23.00
N GLY A 140 11.29 8.14 21.76
CA GLY A 140 11.66 9.32 20.97
C GLY A 140 12.98 9.22 20.20
N VAL A 141 13.79 8.20 20.47
CA VAL A 141 15.09 7.99 19.82
C VAL A 141 14.94 7.04 18.63
N PRO A 142 15.42 7.39 17.42
CA PRO A 142 15.38 6.49 16.26
C PRO A 142 16.08 5.15 16.54
N LEU A 143 15.42 4.03 16.23
CA LEU A 143 15.95 2.68 16.45
C LEU A 143 17.32 2.46 15.80
N ARG A 144 17.55 3.10 14.65
CA ARG A 144 18.82 3.03 13.92
C ARG A 144 20.02 3.48 14.79
N GLN A 145 19.81 4.42 15.71
CA GLN A 145 20.88 4.90 16.61
C GLN A 145 21.26 3.88 17.67
N PHE A 146 20.37 2.95 18.02
CA PHE A 146 20.68 1.90 18.98
C PHE A 146 21.58 0.79 18.40
N ALA A 147 21.77 0.76 17.07
CA ALA A 147 22.64 -0.19 16.36
C ALA A 147 22.53 -1.63 16.87
N THR A 148 21.31 -2.08 17.20
CA THR A 148 21.05 -3.33 17.93
C THR A 148 21.43 -4.60 17.16
N GLU A 149 21.77 -4.45 15.88
CA GLU A 149 22.22 -5.53 15.00
C GLU A 149 23.73 -5.48 14.72
N GLY A 150 24.48 -4.62 15.41
CA GLY A 150 25.92 -4.45 15.20
C GLY A 150 26.30 -3.85 13.84
N LYS A 151 25.32 -3.27 13.13
CA LYS A 151 25.49 -2.65 11.81
C LYS A 151 24.99 -1.21 11.84
N SER A 152 25.78 -0.33 11.24
CA SER A 152 25.37 1.03 10.92
C SER A 152 24.73 1.02 9.53
N TYR A 153 23.48 1.49 9.45
CA TYR A 153 22.76 1.61 8.19
C TYR A 153 22.92 3.02 7.64
N SER A 154 23.37 3.14 6.38
CA SER A 154 23.41 4.40 5.62
C SER A 154 22.02 5.04 5.56
N ASN A 155 21.96 6.36 5.41
CA ASN A 155 20.69 7.08 5.25
C ASN A 155 20.06 6.90 3.85
N TRP A 156 20.71 6.14 2.96
CA TRP A 156 20.32 5.83 1.59
C TRP A 156 21.13 4.62 1.10
#